data_AF-A0AAV0ENS0-F1
#
_entry.id   AF-A0AAV0ENS0-F1
#
_cell.length_a   1.000
_cell.length_b   1.000
_cell.length_c   1.000
_cell.angle_alpha   90.00
_cell.angle_beta   90.00
_cell.angle_gamma   90.00
#
_symmetry.space_group_name_H-M   'P 1'
#
loop_
_entity.id
_entity.type
_entity.pdbx_description
1 polymer ?
#
loop_
_entity_poly.entity_id
_entity_poly.type
_entity_poly.pdbx_seq_one_letter_code
_entity_poly.pdbx_strand_id
1 'polypeptide(L)'
;MLKHCNPSILRGLVVEVLEGPAEEVAGVIETTVTKGPTLPNVDVVEKCFGPQRRSHVICHGGGVTRKYLKGPSCKKAEHEAKLNVKDEENSYLKNRLNTLEDEFQKIKEMLQSQEKKLDINT
;
A
#
# COMPACT_ATOMS: atom_id res chain seq x y z
N MET A 1 10.01 27.11 9.39
CA MET A 1 11.17 26.64 8.61
C MET A 1 11.11 25.12 8.51
N LEU A 2 10.74 24.52 7.37
CA LEU A 2 10.85 23.07 7.09
C LEU A 2 10.79 22.84 5.57
N LYS A 3 11.47 23.69 4.78
CA LYS A 3 11.41 23.67 3.31
C LYS A 3 12.25 22.54 2.66
N HIS A 4 12.92 21.70 3.45
CA HIS A 4 13.85 20.68 2.96
C HIS A 4 13.84 19.40 3.80
N CYS A 5 12.67 18.82 4.08
CA CYS A 5 12.63 17.47 4.64
C CYS A 5 12.80 16.44 3.52
N ASN A 6 13.88 15.66 3.57
CA ASN A 6 14.11 14.54 2.65
C ASN A 6 12.97 13.50 2.83
N PRO A 7 12.19 13.16 1.79
CA PRO A 7 11.07 12.22 1.88
C PRO A 7 11.46 10.83 2.42
N SER A 8 12.74 10.48 2.32
CA SER A 8 13.30 9.23 2.85
C SER A 8 13.27 9.14 4.37
N ILE A 9 13.29 10.29 5.06
CA ILE A 9 13.29 10.38 6.54
C ILE A 9 11.88 10.09 7.09
N LEU A 10 10.85 10.33 6.29
CA LEU A 10 9.45 10.09 6.65
C LEU A 10 9.03 8.62 6.45
N ARG A 11 9.92 7.75 5.94
CA ARG A 11 9.61 6.32 5.78
C ARG A 11 9.43 5.67 7.16
N GLY A 12 8.22 5.19 7.42
CA GLY A 12 7.85 4.57 8.71
C GLY A 12 7.32 5.57 9.75
N LEU A 13 7.21 6.85 9.42
CA LEU A 13 6.56 7.86 10.25
C LEU A 13 5.09 7.97 9.89
N VAL A 14 4.20 7.79 10.88
CA VAL A 14 2.78 8.13 10.76
C VAL A 14 2.64 9.64 10.91
N VAL A 15 2.10 10.30 9.89
CA VAL A 15 1.90 11.75 9.88
C VAL A 15 0.41 12.02 9.91
N GLU A 16 -0.05 12.63 10.99
CA GLU A 16 -1.42 13.15 11.09
C GLU A 16 -1.43 14.63 10.69
N VAL A 17 -2.20 14.93 9.65
CA VAL A 17 -2.40 16.30 9.16
C VAL A 17 -3.67 16.83 9.81
N LEU A 18 -3.54 17.86 10.63
CA LEU A 18 -4.70 18.54 11.21
C LEU A 18 -5.34 19.45 10.16
N GLU A 19 -6.58 19.13 9.79
CA GLU A 19 -7.40 19.95 8.89
C GLU A 19 -8.27 20.90 9.75
N GLY A 20 -7.74 22.09 10.06
CA GLY A 20 -8.44 23.13 10.81
C GLY A 20 -7.97 24.54 10.38
N PRO A 21 -8.81 25.59 10.55
CA PRO A 21 -8.45 26.95 10.17
C PRO A 21 -7.19 27.41 10.91
N ALA A 22 -6.27 28.03 10.19
CA ALA A 22 -4.96 28.37 10.74
C ALA A 22 -5.01 29.32 11.95
N GLU A 23 -6.07 30.13 12.02
CA GLU A 23 -6.34 31.08 13.08
C GLU A 23 -6.68 30.38 14.42
N GLU A 24 -7.43 29.28 14.38
CA GLU A 24 -7.81 28.54 15.58
C GLU A 24 -6.60 27.83 16.21
N VAL A 25 -5.76 27.21 15.37
CA VAL A 25 -4.54 26.54 15.83
C VAL A 25 -3.51 27.54 16.38
N ALA A 26 -3.38 28.71 15.75
CA ALA A 26 -2.54 29.78 16.26
C ALA A 26 -2.99 30.26 17.65
N GLY A 27 -4.30 30.44 17.85
CA GLY A 27 -4.86 30.84 19.15
C GLY A 27 -4.63 29.80 20.27
N VAL A 28 -4.72 28.50 19.95
CA VAL A 28 -4.42 27.42 20.91
C VAL A 28 -2.94 27.42 21.32
N ILE A 29 -2.02 27.66 20.39
CA ILE A 29 -0.59 27.77 20.70
C ILE A 29 -0.34 29.02 21.57
N GLU A 30 -0.87 30.17 21.18
CA GLU A 30 -0.69 31.43 21.90
C GLU A 30 -1.20 31.35 23.33
N THR A 31 -2.38 30.78 23.53
CA THR A 31 -2.95 30.58 24.87
C THR A 31 -2.12 29.61 25.72
N THR A 32 -1.53 28.58 25.12
CA THR A 32 -0.68 27.60 25.82
C THR A 32 0.66 28.21 26.23
N VAL A 33 1.29 29.00 25.34
CA VAL A 33 2.53 29.72 25.64
C VAL A 33 2.30 30.80 26.69
N THR A 34 1.18 31.53 26.61
CA THR A 34 0.84 32.58 27.59
C THR A 34 0.59 31.99 28.98
N LYS A 35 -0.08 30.83 29.06
CA LYS A 35 -0.31 30.12 30.34
C LYS A 35 0.94 29.45 30.89
N GLY A 36 1.95 29.18 30.05
CA GLY A 36 3.17 28.48 30.42
C GLY A 36 4.40 29.05 29.71
N PRO A 37 4.84 30.27 30.05
CA PRO A 37 5.91 30.97 29.33
C PRO A 37 7.28 30.32 29.47
N THR A 38 7.47 29.47 30.48
CA THR A 38 8.71 28.72 30.70
C THR A 38 8.66 27.29 30.15
N LEU A 39 7.56 26.89 29.51
CA LEU A 39 7.46 25.55 28.95
C LEU A 39 8.42 25.39 27.78
N PRO A 40 9.14 24.26 27.69
CA PRO A 40 9.94 23.97 26.51
C PRO A 40 9.00 23.75 25.31
N ASN A 41 9.49 24.07 24.12
CA ASN A 41 8.69 24.02 22.89
C ASN A 41 8.05 22.63 22.64
N VAL A 42 8.71 21.55 23.06
CA VAL A 42 8.17 20.19 22.93
C VAL A 42 6.91 19.99 23.77
N ASP A 43 6.88 20.48 25.00
CA ASP A 43 5.73 20.35 25.89
C ASP A 43 4.56 21.23 25.43
N VAL A 44 4.85 22.39 24.84
CA VAL A 44 3.82 23.25 24.22
C VAL A 44 3.14 22.51 23.07
N VAL A 45 3.94 21.90 22.19
CA VAL A 45 3.43 21.13 21.06
C VAL A 45 2.62 19.93 21.54
N GLU A 46 3.10 19.18 22.53
CA GLU A 46 2.36 18.03 23.07
C GLU A 46 1.06 18.43 23.79
N LYS A 47 1.03 19.59 24.44
CA LYS A 47 -0.21 20.11 25.04
C LYS A 47 -1.24 20.56 24.01
N CYS A 48 -0.80 21.17 22.90
CA CYS A 48 -1.70 21.64 21.86
C CYS A 48 -2.20 20.52 20.95
N PHE A 49 -1.34 19.54 20.65
CA PHE A 49 -1.59 18.56 19.60
C PHE A 49 -1.58 17.11 20.08
N GLY A 50 -1.20 16.85 21.33
CA GLY A 50 -1.02 15.51 21.87
C GLY A 50 0.40 14.96 21.70
N PRO A 51 0.70 13.79 22.30
CA PRO A 51 2.05 13.24 22.39
C PRO A 51 2.74 13.08 21.02
N GLN A 52 3.97 13.58 20.90
CA GLN A 52 4.78 13.45 19.68
C GLN A 52 5.74 12.27 19.84
N ARG A 53 5.63 11.25 18.98
CA ARG A 53 6.52 10.08 19.01
C ARG A 53 7.46 10.09 17.81
N ARG A 54 8.63 9.46 17.94
CA ARG A 54 9.57 9.28 16.82
C ARG A 54 8.95 8.56 15.60
N SER A 55 7.87 7.81 15.82
CA SER A 55 7.09 7.13 14.78
C SER A 55 5.77 7.84 14.44
N HIS A 56 5.36 8.89 15.16
CA HIS A 56 4.08 9.57 15.00
C HIS A 56 4.22 11.07 15.25
N VAL A 57 4.09 11.88 14.20
CA VAL A 57 4.19 13.35 14.31
C VAL A 57 2.94 14.00 13.75
N ILE A 58 2.45 15.00 14.46
CA ILE A 58 1.29 15.80 14.07
C ILE A 58 1.80 17.10 13.47
N CYS A 59 1.41 17.41 12.25
CA CYS A 59 1.83 18.63 11.57
C CYS A 59 0.64 19.49 11.13
N HIS A 60 0.77 20.80 11.33
CA HIS A 60 -0.14 21.82 10.84
C HIS A 60 0.62 22.80 9.92
N GLY A 61 0.02 23.17 8.80
CA GLY A 61 0.62 24.04 7.78
C GLY A 61 1.29 23.32 6.60
N GLY A 62 1.41 24.03 5.48
CA GLY A 62 1.72 23.52 4.13
C GLY A 62 3.10 22.86 3.89
N GLY A 63 3.84 22.49 4.92
CA GLY A 63 5.13 21.79 4.81
C GLY A 63 5.02 20.31 4.43
N VAL A 64 3.94 19.64 4.85
CA VAL A 64 3.65 18.24 4.49
C VAL A 64 2.19 18.13 4.09
N THR A 65 1.90 18.43 2.83
CA THR A 65 0.58 18.13 2.25
C THR A 65 0.47 16.65 1.88
N ARG A 66 -0.75 16.10 1.85
CA ARG A 66 -1.06 14.72 1.47
C ARG A 66 -0.37 14.24 0.17
N LYS A 67 -0.06 15.17 -0.74
CA LYS A 67 0.71 14.93 -1.98
C LYS A 67 2.16 14.48 -1.75
N TYR A 68 2.79 14.86 -0.63
CA TYR A 68 4.13 14.41 -0.23
C TYR A 68 4.11 13.06 0.49
N LEU A 69 2.95 12.67 1.03
CA LEU A 69 2.71 11.35 1.65
C LEU A 69 2.31 10.29 0.61
N LYS A 70 1.70 10.72 -0.50
CA LYS A 70 1.53 9.88 -1.68
C LYS A 70 2.91 9.70 -2.31
N GLY A 71 3.57 8.58 -2.00
CA GLY A 71 4.72 8.11 -2.76
C GLY A 71 4.42 8.09 -4.28
N PRO A 72 5.45 8.04 -5.14
CA PRO A 72 5.30 8.24 -6.58
C PRO A 72 4.16 7.40 -7.15
N SER A 73 3.08 8.09 -7.54
CA SER A 73 1.84 7.53 -8.10
C SER A 73 2.07 6.64 -9.33
N CYS A 74 3.25 6.75 -9.94
CA CYS A 74 3.70 5.94 -11.05
C CYS A 74 3.78 4.44 -10.71
N LYS A 75 4.14 4.07 -9.46
CA LYS A 75 4.35 2.66 -9.09
C LYS A 75 3.06 1.84 -8.97
N LYS A 76 1.95 2.47 -8.59
CA LYS A 76 0.68 1.75 -8.39
C LYS A 76 0.10 1.28 -9.72
N ALA A 77 -0.01 2.19 -10.68
CA ALA A 77 -0.51 1.88 -12.02
C ALA A 77 0.39 0.87 -12.76
N GLU A 78 1.71 1.00 -12.63
CA GLU A 78 2.67 0.04 -13.21
C GLU A 78 2.52 -1.37 -12.58
N HIS A 79 2.33 -1.44 -11.26
CA HIS A 79 2.08 -2.71 -10.58
C HIS A 79 0.74 -3.33 -10.96
N GLU A 80 -0.32 -2.54 -11.06
CA GLU A 80 -1.64 -3.00 -11.51
C GLU A 80 -1.58 -3.55 -12.94
N ALA A 81 -0.90 -2.85 -13.85
CA ALA A 81 -0.68 -3.35 -15.21
C ALA A 81 0.08 -4.69 -15.23
N LYS A 82 1.14 -4.82 -14.40
CA LYS A 82 1.89 -6.08 -14.27
C LYS A 82 1.07 -7.22 -13.68
N LEU A 83 0.13 -6.94 -12.77
CA LEU A 83 -0.77 -7.94 -12.22
C LEU A 83 -1.76 -8.42 -13.28
N ASN A 84 -2.40 -7.50 -14.01
CA ASN A 84 -3.34 -7.86 -15.06
C ASN A 84 -2.71 -8.77 -16.14
N VAL A 85 -1.50 -8.44 -16.61
CA VAL A 85 -0.79 -9.28 -17.59
C VAL A 85 -0.56 -10.70 -17.05
N LYS A 86 -0.17 -10.83 -15.78
CA LYS A 86 0.03 -12.15 -15.16
C LYS A 86 -1.27 -12.92 -14.99
N ASP A 87 -2.37 -12.24 -14.71
CA ASP A 87 -3.68 -12.89 -14.58
C ASP A 87 -4.18 -13.40 -15.94
N GLU A 88 -3.95 -12.64 -17.01
CA GLU A 88 -4.22 -13.08 -18.38
C GLU A 88 -3.37 -14.30 -18.78
N GLU A 89 -2.06 -14.26 -18.54
CA GLU A 89 -1.15 -15.38 -18.78
C GLU A 89 -1.57 -16.63 -17.99
N ASN A 90 -1.92 -16.49 -16.70
CA ASN A 90 -2.37 -17.60 -15.87
C ASN A 90 -3.68 -18.20 -16.37
N SER A 91 -4.63 -17.37 -16.80
CA SER A 91 -5.90 -17.82 -17.38
C SER A 91 -5.65 -18.64 -18.66
N TYR A 92 -4.80 -18.13 -19.54
CA TYR A 92 -4.40 -18.82 -20.76
C TYR A 92 -3.71 -20.17 -20.49
N LEU A 93 -2.76 -20.21 -19.55
CA LEU A 93 -2.06 -21.44 -19.19
C LEU A 93 -2.99 -22.47 -18.56
N LYS A 94 -3.93 -22.07 -17.70
CA LYS A 94 -4.95 -22.97 -17.14
C LYS A 94 -5.82 -23.57 -18.23
N ASN A 95 -6.30 -22.77 -19.18
CA ASN A 95 -7.11 -23.27 -20.29
C ASN A 95 -6.33 -24.30 -21.13
N ARG A 96 -5.05 -24.04 -21.41
CA ARG A 96 -4.19 -24.99 -22.14
C ARG A 96 -3.97 -26.28 -21.37
N LEU A 97 -3.76 -26.23 -20.07
CA LEU A 97 -3.61 -27.43 -19.24
C LEU A 97 -4.88 -28.26 -19.27
N ASN A 98 -6.06 -27.65 -19.10
CA ASN A 98 -7.33 -28.36 -19.19
C ASN A 98 -7.51 -29.06 -20.55
N THR A 99 -7.17 -28.38 -21.66
CA THR A 99 -7.23 -29.01 -23.00
C THR A 99 -6.30 -30.21 -23.12
N LEU A 100 -5.06 -30.10 -22.61
CA LEU A 100 -4.11 -31.20 -22.63
C LEU A 100 -4.55 -32.37 -21.75
N GLU A 101 -5.15 -32.09 -20.59
CA GLU A 101 -5.72 -33.11 -19.71
C GLU A 101 -6.86 -33.88 -20.39
N ASP A 102 -7.76 -33.18 -21.09
CA ASP A 102 -8.85 -33.78 -21.86
C ASP A 102 -8.31 -34.68 -23.00
N GLU A 103 -7.29 -34.22 -23.73
CA GLU A 103 -6.66 -35.01 -24.78
C GLU A 103 -5.95 -36.24 -24.22
N PHE A 104 -5.23 -36.09 -23.11
CA PHE A 104 -4.55 -37.18 -22.45
C PHE A 104 -5.53 -38.25 -21.95
N GLN A 105 -6.68 -37.82 -21.41
CA GLN A 105 -7.74 -38.73 -20.97
C GLN A 105 -8.31 -39.54 -22.14
N LYS A 106 -8.56 -38.91 -23.31
CA LYS A 106 -9.00 -39.61 -24.52
C LYS A 106 -7.97 -40.64 -25.00
N ILE A 107 -6.70 -40.27 -25.02
CA ILE A 107 -5.61 -41.19 -25.42
C ILE A 107 -5.58 -42.40 -24.48
N LYS A 108 -5.69 -42.17 -23.17
CA LYS A 108 -5.71 -43.23 -22.17
C LYS A 108 -6.88 -44.19 -22.39
N GLU A 109 -8.08 -43.69 -22.68
CA GLU A 109 -9.26 -44.51 -22.97
C GLU A 109 -9.11 -45.32 -24.28
N MET A 110 -8.50 -44.72 -25.30
CA MET A 110 -8.21 -45.41 -26.56
C MET A 110 -7.23 -46.58 -26.34
N LEU A 111 -6.15 -46.36 -25.58
CA LEU A 111 -5.17 -47.39 -25.27
C LEU A 111 -5.80 -48.56 -24.49
N GLN A 112 -6.57 -48.26 -23.44
CA GLN A 112 -7.30 -49.28 -22.68
C GLN A 112 -8.28 -50.09 -23.55
N SER A 113 -8.91 -49.43 -24.52
CA SER A 113 -9.81 -50.09 -25.46
C SER A 113 -9.06 -50.97 -26.47
N GLN A 114 -7.82 -50.62 -26.84
CA GLN A 114 -6.96 -51.44 -27.69
C GLN A 114 -6.43 -52.66 -26.95
N GLU A 115 -5.97 -52.50 -25.70
CA GLU A 115 -5.51 -53.60 -24.85
C GLU A 115 -6.59 -54.68 -24.70
N LYS A 116 -7.82 -54.29 -24.34
CA LYS A 116 -8.96 -55.22 -24.24
C LYS A 116 -9.24 -55.98 -25.54
N LYS A 117 -9.04 -55.35 -26.70
CA LYS A 117 -9.24 -56.01 -28.00
C LYS A 117 -8.14 -57.03 -28.31
N LEU A 118 -6.92 -56.82 -27.81
CA LEU A 118 -5.83 -57.79 -27.96
C LEU A 118 -6.05 -59.01 -27.05
N ASP A 119 -6.54 -58.79 -25.83
CA ASP A 119 -6.82 -59.87 -24.87
C ASP A 119 -7.99 -60.78 -25.30
N ILE A 120 -8.97 -60.26 -26.06
CA ILE A 120 -10.11 -61.06 -26.57
C ILE A 120 -9.70 -61.97 -27.75
N ASN A 121 -8.63 -61.62 -28.47
CA ASN A 121 -8.18 -62.34 -29.67
C ASN A 121 -7.04 -63.34 -29.42
N THR A 122 -6.65 -63.56 -28.16
CA THR A 122 -5.61 -64.50 -27.72
C THR A 122 -6.25 -65.70 -27.03
#